data_AF-A0A1I8F1W0-F1
#
_entry.id   AF-A0A1I8F1W0-F1
#
_cell.length_a   1.000
_cell.length_b   1.000
_cell.length_c   1.000
_cell.angle_alpha   90.00
_cell.angle_beta   90.00
_cell.angle_gamma   90.00
#
_symmetry.space_group_name_H-M   'P 1'
#
loop_
_entity.id
_entity.type
_entity.pdbx_description
1 polymer ?
#
loop_
_entity_poly.entity_id
_entity_poly.type
_entity_poly.pdbx_seq_one_letter_code
_entity_poly.pdbx_strand_id
1 'polypeptide(L)'
;NSVHLRLTLIDTPGFGDAVDNSNCWNPVLDYIDARFEDHLNAEQKVNRGQLIDSRVHCVLYFIAPTGHGLKPLDIEFMKRLHDKANVVPILAKADCMTLEELRDFKKTILNELAQHKIRVYDFPESVLAAAAAASGDSNAASDSCDDEKSIKRLKDRLPFAVVGANCLVESASKGSSGKVRGRAYPWGSVEVENLEHNDFLALRNLMLRTHMQDLRETTNSLHYENYRYLKLSGIAQESKFRTTDGKDPMAQMETEKRDHELKMRKMESEMEGVFEMKVKEKKQKLKDSEVDLQRRADQMRKQLEQQETELAERRRQFEAEKRAWESAQAQGGGGDYGDMGGGGGVSATMDAIHGKEKSKSEKKKGLFK
;
A
#
# COMPACT_ATOMS: atom_id res chain seq x y z
N ASN A 1 5.01 15.65 -32.34
CA ASN A 1 4.11 15.70 -31.15
C ASN A 1 4.26 17.04 -30.44
N SER A 2 3.51 18.05 -30.88
CA SER A 2 3.46 19.36 -30.22
C SER A 2 2.36 19.35 -29.15
N VAL A 3 2.76 19.26 -27.88
CA VAL A 3 1.86 19.41 -26.74
C VAL A 3 1.49 20.89 -26.62
N HIS A 4 0.19 21.21 -26.58
CA HIS A 4 -0.28 22.57 -26.38
C HIS A 4 -0.36 22.85 -24.87
N LEU A 5 0.59 23.61 -24.34
CA LEU A 5 0.65 23.97 -22.93
C LEU A 5 0.14 25.39 -22.72
N ARG A 6 -0.89 25.56 -21.86
CA ARG A 6 -1.32 26.86 -21.37
C ARG A 6 -0.58 27.18 -20.06
N LEU A 7 0.58 27.83 -20.20
CA LEU A 7 1.39 28.28 -19.06
C LEU A 7 0.87 29.63 -18.55
N THR A 8 0.62 29.73 -17.25
CA THR A 8 0.28 31.00 -16.57
C THR A 8 1.40 31.33 -15.60
N LEU A 9 2.03 32.49 -15.75
CA LEU A 9 3.03 33.01 -14.83
C LEU A 9 2.39 34.12 -14.01
N ILE A 10 2.51 34.02 -12.69
CA ILE A 10 1.92 34.95 -11.74
C ILE A 10 3.09 35.66 -11.07
N ASP A 11 3.21 36.95 -11.35
CA ASP A 11 4.22 37.80 -10.73
C ASP A 11 3.71 38.31 -9.37
N THR A 12 4.61 38.36 -8.39
CA THR A 12 4.29 38.80 -7.03
C THR A 12 5.08 40.06 -6.70
N PRO A 13 4.49 41.03 -5.98
CA PRO A 13 5.23 42.19 -5.52
C PRO A 13 6.42 41.77 -4.64
N GLY A 14 7.50 42.56 -4.68
CA GLY A 14 8.65 42.36 -3.81
C GLY A 14 8.28 42.47 -2.33
N PHE A 15 8.97 41.71 -1.48
CA PHE A 15 8.83 41.74 -0.03
C PHE A 15 10.19 42.02 0.63
N GLY A 16 10.18 42.54 1.86
CA GLY A 16 11.40 42.83 2.62
C GLY A 16 11.96 44.25 2.51
N ASP A 17 11.27 45.15 1.79
CA ASP A 17 11.68 46.56 1.64
C ASP A 17 11.14 47.47 2.77
N ALA A 18 10.10 47.04 3.48
CA ALA A 18 9.50 47.82 4.56
C ALA A 18 10.31 47.70 5.86
N VAL A 19 10.12 48.65 6.78
CA VAL A 19 10.73 48.60 8.13
C VAL A 19 10.10 47.48 8.97
N ASP A 20 8.80 47.26 8.82
CA ASP A 20 8.07 46.13 9.41
C ASP A 20 7.58 45.19 8.31
N ASN A 21 8.07 43.95 8.33
CA ASN A 21 7.73 42.89 7.36
C ASN A 21 6.92 41.75 8.00
N SER A 22 6.34 41.96 9.18
CA SER A 22 5.71 40.89 9.96
C SER A 22 4.51 40.21 9.29
N ASN A 23 3.95 40.76 8.20
CA ASN A 23 2.79 40.22 7.49
C ASN A 23 2.94 40.22 5.96
N CYS A 24 4.18 40.29 5.45
CA CYS A 24 4.42 40.43 4.01
C CYS A 24 4.01 39.21 3.17
N TRP A 25 3.83 38.03 3.78
CA TRP A 25 3.40 36.80 3.12
C TRP A 25 1.88 36.70 2.94
N ASN A 26 1.06 37.45 3.69
CA ASN A 26 -0.40 37.31 3.66
C ASN A 26 -0.99 37.49 2.25
N PRO A 27 -0.61 38.52 1.45
CA PRO A 27 -1.17 38.67 0.10
C PRO A 27 -0.92 37.47 -0.81
N VAL A 28 0.24 36.82 -0.67
CA VAL A 28 0.59 35.62 -1.46
C VAL A 28 -0.19 34.40 -0.98
N LEU A 29 -0.30 34.21 0.33
CA LEU A 29 -1.06 33.11 0.91
C LEU A 29 -2.56 33.22 0.63
N ASP A 30 -3.11 34.44 0.74
CA ASP A 30 -4.53 34.74 0.47
C ASP A 30 -4.84 34.53 -1.02
N TYR A 31 -3.90 34.88 -1.91
CA TYR A 31 -4.05 34.61 -3.33
C TYR A 31 -4.10 33.11 -3.64
N ILE A 32 -3.22 32.30 -3.01
CA ILE A 32 -3.25 30.85 -3.17
C ILE A 32 -4.57 30.26 -2.65
N ASP A 33 -5.03 30.69 -1.47
CA ASP A 33 -6.29 30.24 -0.88
C ASP A 33 -7.49 30.63 -1.75
N ALA A 34 -7.51 31.85 -2.30
CA ALA A 34 -8.55 32.29 -3.22
C ALA A 34 -8.63 31.40 -4.47
N ARG A 35 -7.49 30.96 -5.01
CA ARG A 35 -7.48 30.01 -6.14
C ARG A 35 -7.97 28.62 -5.75
N PHE A 36 -7.67 28.15 -4.54
CA PHE A 36 -8.25 26.90 -4.04
C PHE A 36 -9.75 27.01 -3.78
N GLU A 37 -10.22 28.15 -3.29
CA GLU A 37 -11.64 28.44 -3.07
C GLU A 37 -12.42 28.52 -4.39
N ASP A 38 -11.87 29.21 -5.40
CA ASP A 38 -12.44 29.23 -6.77
C ASP A 38 -12.62 27.81 -7.31
N HIS A 39 -11.62 26.95 -7.10
CA HIS A 39 -11.65 25.56 -7.55
C HIS A 39 -12.70 24.74 -6.78
N LEU A 40 -12.74 24.87 -5.46
CA LEU A 40 -13.72 24.19 -4.60
C LEU A 40 -15.15 24.61 -4.94
N ASN A 41 -15.38 25.91 -5.15
CA ASN A 41 -16.67 26.44 -5.56
C ASN A 41 -17.08 25.91 -6.95
N ALA A 42 -16.13 25.75 -7.87
CA ALA A 42 -16.39 25.16 -9.17
C ALA A 42 -16.74 23.66 -9.08
N GLU A 43 -16.10 22.91 -8.18
CA GLU A 43 -16.42 21.49 -7.92
C GLU A 43 -17.80 21.29 -7.26
N GLN A 44 -18.21 22.21 -6.38
CA GLN A 44 -19.49 22.18 -5.67
C GLN A 44 -20.70 22.54 -6.55
N LYS A 45 -20.48 23.20 -7.71
CA LYS A 45 -21.58 23.53 -8.64
C LYS A 45 -22.25 22.27 -9.16
N VAL A 46 -23.59 22.29 -9.21
CA VAL A 46 -24.43 21.17 -9.69
C VAL A 46 -24.14 20.86 -11.17
N ASN A 47 -24.01 21.90 -12.00
CA ASN A 47 -23.61 21.76 -13.40
C ASN A 47 -22.10 21.89 -13.52
N ARG A 48 -21.41 20.76 -13.44
CA ARG A 48 -19.95 20.68 -13.61
C ARG A 48 -19.60 20.77 -15.10
N GLY A 49 -19.28 21.97 -15.56
CA GLY A 49 -18.62 22.17 -16.86
C GLY A 49 -17.16 21.72 -16.83
N GLN A 50 -16.40 22.02 -17.90
CA GLN A 50 -14.96 21.76 -17.91
C GLN A 50 -14.26 22.68 -16.89
N LEU A 51 -13.75 22.10 -15.81
CA LEU A 51 -13.04 22.83 -14.75
C LEU A 51 -11.72 23.37 -15.29
N ILE A 52 -11.59 24.70 -15.30
CA ILE A 52 -10.33 25.37 -15.60
C ILE A 52 -9.49 25.37 -14.33
N ASP A 53 -8.36 24.67 -14.35
CA ASP A 53 -7.43 24.67 -13.23
C ASP A 53 -6.65 26.00 -13.19
N SER A 54 -6.97 26.84 -12.21
CA SER A 54 -6.32 28.13 -11.92
C SER A 54 -5.45 28.08 -10.66
N ARG A 55 -5.26 26.90 -10.07
CA ARG A 55 -4.47 26.71 -8.84
C ARG A 55 -2.99 26.91 -9.13
N VAL A 56 -2.25 27.31 -8.09
CA VAL A 56 -0.80 27.49 -8.16
C VAL A 56 -0.12 26.13 -7.97
N HIS A 57 0.50 25.59 -9.03
CA HIS A 57 1.12 24.27 -8.99
C HIS A 57 2.53 24.26 -8.40
N CYS A 58 3.26 25.36 -8.53
CA CYS A 58 4.64 25.50 -8.09
C CYS A 58 4.92 26.97 -7.76
N VAL A 59 5.66 27.20 -6.67
CA VAL A 59 6.17 28.52 -6.29
C VAL A 59 7.68 28.50 -6.37
N LEU A 60 8.23 29.34 -7.24
CA LEU A 60 9.67 29.56 -7.34
C LEU A 60 10.08 30.59 -6.28
N TYR A 61 10.81 30.14 -5.27
CA TYR A 61 11.23 31.01 -4.17
C TYR A 61 12.64 31.55 -4.41
N PHE A 62 12.75 32.84 -4.71
CA PHE A 62 14.01 33.50 -5.00
C PHE A 62 14.76 33.86 -3.72
N ILE A 63 15.86 33.17 -3.48
CA ILE A 63 16.80 33.44 -2.39
C ILE A 63 17.85 34.44 -2.89
N ALA A 64 18.07 35.50 -2.12
CA ALA A 64 19.10 36.48 -2.45
C ALA A 64 20.52 35.88 -2.30
N PRO A 65 21.46 36.20 -3.21
CA PRO A 65 22.83 35.69 -3.15
C PRO A 65 23.65 36.48 -2.10
N THR A 66 23.42 36.19 -0.82
CA THR A 66 24.13 36.83 0.30
C THR A 66 25.42 36.12 0.68
N GLY A 67 25.57 34.84 0.30
CA GLY A 67 26.75 34.01 0.60
C GLY A 67 26.84 33.49 2.04
N HIS A 68 25.94 33.89 2.93
CA HIS A 68 25.94 33.44 4.33
C HIS A 68 24.92 32.32 4.59
N GLY A 69 23.63 32.65 4.50
CA GLY A 69 22.52 31.74 4.76
C GLY A 69 21.18 32.37 4.38
N LEU A 70 20.09 31.70 4.74
CA LEU A 70 18.72 32.19 4.55
C LEU A 70 18.45 33.34 5.51
N LYS A 71 17.74 34.36 5.03
CA LYS A 71 17.28 35.42 5.93
C LYS A 71 16.21 34.85 6.85
N PRO A 72 16.13 35.30 8.12
CA PRO A 72 15.04 34.90 9.03
C PRO A 72 13.64 35.15 8.43
N LEU A 73 13.51 36.22 7.63
CA LEU A 73 12.29 36.52 6.89
C LEU A 73 11.94 35.42 5.88
N ASP A 74 12.94 34.90 5.15
CA ASP A 74 12.74 33.83 4.17
C ASP A 74 12.33 32.52 4.84
N ILE A 75 12.92 32.22 6.00
CA ILE A 75 12.61 31.03 6.80
C ILE A 75 11.14 31.06 7.24
N GLU A 76 10.67 32.20 7.76
CA GLU A 76 9.28 32.35 8.19
C GLU A 76 8.30 32.29 7.00
N PHE A 77 8.66 32.90 5.87
CA PHE A 77 7.85 32.84 4.65
C PHE A 77 7.71 31.39 4.16
N MET A 78 8.84 30.69 3.98
CA MET A 78 8.84 29.30 3.52
C MET A 78 8.12 28.36 4.49
N LYS A 79 8.21 28.59 5.80
CA LYS A 79 7.44 27.85 6.80
C LYS A 79 5.93 27.97 6.63
N ARG A 80 5.41 29.09 6.14
CA ARG A 80 3.96 29.24 5.90
C ARG A 80 3.56 28.77 4.50
N LEU A 81 4.47 28.91 3.54
CA LEU A 81 4.22 28.60 2.15
C LEU A 81 4.25 27.11 1.84
N HIS A 82 5.15 26.35 2.47
CA HIS A 82 5.37 24.93 2.17
C HIS A 82 4.17 24.01 2.47
N ASP A 83 3.23 24.44 3.32
CA ASP A 83 2.00 23.69 3.57
C ASP A 83 0.95 23.89 2.47
N LYS A 84 1.01 25.03 1.76
CA LYS A 84 0.00 25.42 0.76
C LYS A 84 0.42 25.19 -0.68
N ALA A 85 1.70 25.16 -0.99
CA ALA A 85 2.18 24.98 -2.36
C ALA A 85 3.56 24.29 -2.39
N ASN A 86 3.87 23.71 -3.56
CA ASN A 86 5.18 23.14 -3.84
C ASN A 86 6.21 24.26 -3.98
N VAL A 87 7.14 24.35 -3.03
CA VAL A 87 8.18 25.39 -3.03
C VAL A 87 9.46 24.86 -3.65
N VAL A 88 9.94 25.51 -4.71
CA VAL A 88 11.24 25.23 -5.34
C VAL A 88 12.18 26.40 -5.02
N PRO A 89 13.19 26.20 -4.14
CA PRO A 89 14.16 27.24 -3.81
C PRO A 89 15.13 27.46 -4.98
N ILE A 90 15.29 28.72 -5.37
CA ILE A 90 16.21 29.14 -6.43
C ILE A 90 17.12 30.24 -5.93
N LEU A 91 18.40 30.15 -6.25
CA LEU A 91 19.38 31.19 -5.96
C LEU A 91 19.34 32.22 -7.08
N ALA A 92 18.86 33.41 -6.75
CA ALA A 92 18.76 34.52 -7.69
C ALA A 92 20.15 35.10 -7.99
N LYS A 93 20.36 35.58 -9.22
CA LYS A 93 21.58 36.30 -9.64
C LYS A 93 22.86 35.54 -9.23
N ALA A 94 22.90 34.25 -9.58
CA ALA A 94 24.03 33.39 -9.24
C ALA A 94 25.38 33.87 -9.80
N ASP A 95 25.36 34.76 -10.80
CA ASP A 95 26.53 35.42 -11.38
C ASP A 95 27.23 36.43 -10.43
N CYS A 96 26.63 36.72 -9.27
CA CYS A 96 27.27 37.53 -8.22
C CYS A 96 28.23 36.74 -7.33
N MET A 97 28.27 35.40 -7.43
CA MET A 97 29.06 34.53 -6.56
C MET A 97 30.02 33.67 -7.38
N THR A 98 31.14 33.30 -6.79
CA THR A 98 32.07 32.32 -7.37
C THR A 98 31.53 30.89 -7.23
N LEU A 99 32.07 29.94 -8.00
CA LEU A 99 31.66 28.54 -7.94
C LEU A 99 31.90 27.89 -6.56
N GLU A 100 32.95 28.32 -5.86
CA GLU A 100 33.29 27.83 -4.52
C GLU A 100 32.28 28.33 -3.48
N GLU A 101 32.00 29.64 -3.48
CA GLU A 101 31.00 30.26 -2.61
C GLU A 101 29.60 29.70 -2.87
N LEU A 102 29.26 29.47 -4.14
CA LEU A 102 27.98 28.88 -4.52
C LEU A 102 27.82 27.47 -3.92
N ARG A 103 28.87 26.65 -3.96
CA ARG A 103 28.84 25.28 -3.43
C ARG A 103 28.63 25.28 -1.92
N ASP A 104 29.32 26.16 -1.21
CA ASP A 104 29.21 26.24 0.25
C ASP A 104 27.89 26.87 0.67
N PHE A 105 27.39 27.88 -0.05
CA PHE A 105 26.07 28.46 0.17
C PHE A 105 24.93 27.47 -0.07
N LYS A 106 25.02 26.63 -1.12
CA LYS A 106 24.05 25.53 -1.35
C LYS A 106 24.00 24.58 -0.16
N LYS A 107 25.15 24.19 0.41
CA LYS A 107 25.20 23.31 1.59
C LYS A 107 24.58 23.99 2.82
N THR A 108 24.88 25.26 3.05
CA THR A 108 24.32 26.00 4.19
C THR A 108 22.79 26.09 4.10
N ILE A 109 22.25 26.40 2.91
CA ILE A 109 20.80 26.46 2.69
C ILE A 109 20.15 25.10 2.94
N LEU A 110 20.72 24.01 2.42
CA LEU A 110 20.18 22.66 2.64
C LEU A 110 20.18 22.30 4.13
N ASN A 111 21.23 22.66 4.87
CA ASN A 111 21.30 22.45 6.31
C ASN A 111 20.23 23.28 7.06
N GLU A 112 20.04 24.54 6.71
CA GLU A 112 19.03 25.40 7.35
C GLU A 112 17.60 24.97 7.04
N LEU A 113 17.31 24.54 5.80
CA LEU A 113 16.03 23.97 5.43
C LEU A 113 15.70 22.71 6.26
N ALA A 114 16.70 21.84 6.45
CA ALA A 114 16.57 20.63 7.27
C ALA A 114 16.37 20.97 8.77
N GLN A 115 17.11 21.94 9.30
CA GLN A 115 16.97 22.40 10.69
C GLN A 115 15.58 22.98 10.99
N HIS A 116 15.04 23.75 10.04
CA HIS A 116 13.71 24.35 10.17
C HIS A 116 12.56 23.44 9.74
N LYS A 117 12.86 22.21 9.30
CA LYS A 117 11.89 21.20 8.83
C LYS A 117 10.98 21.72 7.71
N ILE A 118 11.53 22.55 6.83
CA ILE A 118 10.79 23.09 5.69
C ILE A 118 10.73 22.01 4.61
N ARG A 119 9.52 21.60 4.24
CA ARG A 119 9.31 20.64 3.14
C ARG A 119 9.41 21.37 1.81
N VAL A 120 10.60 21.37 1.22
CA VAL A 120 10.76 21.79 -0.18
C VAL A 120 10.19 20.71 -1.10
N TYR A 121 9.88 21.09 -2.35
CA TYR A 121 9.51 20.13 -3.37
C TYR A 121 10.65 19.13 -3.55
N ASP A 122 10.43 17.90 -3.08
CA ASP A 122 11.30 16.77 -3.33
C ASP A 122 10.73 15.96 -4.48
N PHE A 123 11.61 15.43 -5.31
CA PHE A 123 11.21 14.62 -6.43
C PHE A 123 10.63 13.32 -5.88
N PRO A 124 9.44 12.91 -6.33
CA PRO A 124 8.79 11.73 -5.83
C PRO A 124 9.70 10.53 -5.98
N GLU A 125 10.00 9.90 -4.85
CA GLU A 125 10.65 8.60 -4.81
C GLU A 125 9.77 7.54 -5.48
N SER A 126 8.47 7.79 -5.69
CA SER A 126 7.57 6.92 -6.46
C SER A 126 7.98 6.76 -7.92
N VAL A 127 8.61 7.76 -8.54
CA VAL A 127 9.16 7.64 -9.91
C VAL A 127 10.43 6.77 -9.90
N LEU A 128 11.28 6.95 -8.89
CA LEU A 128 12.47 6.12 -8.66
C LEU A 128 12.09 4.67 -8.30
N ALA A 129 11.05 4.46 -7.50
CA ALA A 129 10.58 3.16 -7.05
C ALA A 129 9.78 2.42 -8.14
N ALA A 130 9.02 3.13 -8.98
CA ALA A 130 8.36 2.53 -10.14
C ALA A 130 9.37 2.12 -11.23
N ALA A 131 10.43 2.91 -11.44
CA ALA A 131 11.55 2.55 -12.30
C ALA A 131 12.33 1.34 -11.74
N ALA A 132 12.62 1.34 -10.43
CA ALA A 132 13.26 0.21 -9.75
C ALA A 132 12.38 -1.07 -9.74
N ALA A 133 11.07 -0.96 -9.55
CA ALA A 133 10.15 -2.11 -9.60
C ALA A 133 9.97 -2.67 -11.03
N ALA A 134 10.02 -1.81 -12.05
CA ALA A 134 10.01 -2.23 -13.45
C ALA A 134 11.36 -2.83 -13.92
N SER A 135 12.45 -2.61 -13.18
CA SER A 135 13.78 -3.17 -13.46
C SER A 135 13.93 -4.67 -13.18
N GLY A 136 12.87 -5.32 -12.66
CA GLY A 136 12.82 -6.77 -12.44
C GLY A 136 12.68 -7.64 -13.69
N ASP A 137 12.49 -7.04 -14.89
CA ASP A 137 12.42 -7.76 -16.17
C ASP A 137 13.69 -7.50 -17.00
N SER A 138 14.48 -8.55 -17.20
CA SER A 138 15.90 -8.51 -17.61
C SER A 138 16.16 -8.16 -19.08
N ASN A 139 15.15 -7.74 -19.86
CA ASN A 139 15.28 -7.51 -21.30
C ASN A 139 14.89 -6.09 -21.79
N ALA A 140 14.63 -5.13 -20.90
CA ALA A 140 14.30 -3.73 -21.27
C ALA A 140 15.24 -2.68 -20.63
N ALA A 141 16.49 -3.04 -20.34
CA ALA A 141 17.38 -2.34 -19.41
C ALA A 141 18.16 -1.12 -19.96
N SER A 142 17.86 -0.59 -21.16
CA SER A 142 18.66 0.51 -21.73
C SER A 142 18.08 1.92 -21.56
N ASP A 143 16.77 2.07 -21.34
CA ASP A 143 16.11 3.40 -21.36
C ASP A 143 15.67 3.88 -19.95
N SER A 144 15.32 2.96 -19.03
CA SER A 144 14.84 3.30 -17.68
C SER A 144 15.94 3.71 -16.69
N CYS A 145 17.21 3.41 -17.01
CA CYS A 145 18.34 3.74 -16.13
C CYS A 145 18.79 5.21 -16.24
N ASP A 146 18.39 5.91 -17.31
CA ASP A 146 18.77 7.31 -17.54
C ASP A 146 17.87 8.26 -16.76
N ASP A 147 16.58 7.94 -16.59
CA ASP A 147 15.65 8.75 -15.81
C ASP A 147 16.04 8.82 -14.33
N GLU A 148 16.37 7.69 -13.69
CA GLU A 148 16.83 7.68 -12.29
C GLU A 148 18.12 8.47 -12.09
N LYS A 149 19.10 8.31 -13.00
CA LYS A 149 20.37 9.06 -12.97
C LYS A 149 20.13 10.54 -13.22
N SER A 150 19.18 10.91 -14.08
CA SER A 150 18.83 12.30 -14.37
C SER A 150 18.17 12.98 -13.16
N ILE A 151 17.28 12.28 -12.46
CA ILE A 151 16.62 12.77 -11.24
C ILE A 151 17.67 12.97 -10.13
N LYS A 152 18.57 12.01 -9.94
CA LYS A 152 19.66 12.14 -8.95
C LYS A 152 20.56 13.34 -9.24
N ARG A 153 20.95 13.53 -10.51
CA ARG A 153 21.72 14.71 -10.95
C ARG A 153 20.97 16.02 -10.75
N LEU A 154 19.64 16.01 -10.78
CA LEU A 154 18.82 17.19 -10.51
C LEU A 154 18.68 17.45 -9.01
N LYS A 155 18.52 16.41 -8.19
CA LYS A 155 18.53 16.50 -6.72
C LYS A 155 19.85 17.10 -6.22
N ASP A 156 20.98 16.64 -6.74
CA ASP A 156 22.30 17.13 -6.36
C ASP A 156 22.54 18.61 -6.74
N ARG A 157 21.72 19.16 -7.66
CA ARG A 157 21.82 20.56 -8.09
C ARG A 157 20.97 21.52 -7.28
N LEU A 158 20.05 21.03 -6.45
CA LEU A 158 19.23 21.86 -5.59
C LEU A 158 20.08 22.51 -4.48
N PRO A 159 19.80 23.78 -4.12
CA PRO A 159 18.92 24.73 -4.81
C PRO A 159 19.51 25.22 -6.15
N PHE A 160 18.65 25.44 -7.16
CA PHE A 160 19.12 25.82 -8.51
C PHE A 160 19.73 27.21 -8.50
N ALA A 161 20.96 27.31 -9.01
CA ALA A 161 21.61 28.59 -9.25
C ALA A 161 21.13 29.14 -10.58
N VAL A 162 20.42 30.28 -10.57
CA VAL A 162 19.81 30.83 -11.78
C VAL A 162 20.28 32.26 -12.09
N VAL A 163 20.65 32.45 -13.35
CA VAL A 163 20.88 33.74 -14.00
C VAL A 163 19.80 33.96 -15.04
N GLY A 164 19.10 35.09 -14.97
CA GLY A 164 18.10 35.49 -15.95
C GLY A 164 18.64 36.58 -16.88
N ALA A 165 18.34 36.48 -18.18
CA ALA A 165 18.68 37.51 -19.16
C ALA A 165 17.61 37.63 -20.24
N ASN A 166 17.25 38.88 -20.54
CA ASN A 166 16.38 39.22 -21.68
C ASN A 166 17.20 39.70 -22.91
N CYS A 167 18.49 39.96 -22.71
CA CYS A 167 19.39 40.43 -23.76
C CYS A 167 19.97 39.26 -24.57
N LEU A 168 20.19 39.50 -25.86
CA LEU A 168 20.88 38.58 -26.75
C LEU A 168 22.35 38.96 -26.81
N VAL A 169 23.23 38.00 -26.58
CA VAL A 169 24.68 38.14 -26.69
C VAL A 169 25.17 37.19 -27.78
N GLU A 170 26.20 37.61 -28.51
CA GLU A 170 26.86 36.75 -29.51
C GLU A 170 27.69 35.71 -28.77
N SER A 171 27.42 34.42 -29.03
CA SER A 171 28.15 33.34 -28.37
C SER A 171 29.61 33.38 -28.82
N ALA A 172 30.53 33.39 -27.84
CA ALA A 172 31.97 33.30 -28.09
C ALA A 172 32.43 31.85 -28.36
N SER A 173 31.54 30.87 -28.26
CA SER A 173 31.85 29.45 -28.49
C SER A 173 31.94 29.13 -29.99
N LYS A 174 33.07 28.52 -30.37
CA LYS A 174 33.54 28.30 -31.74
C LYS A 174 32.48 27.68 -32.66
N GLY A 175 32.06 28.43 -33.68
CA GLY A 175 31.52 27.88 -34.94
C GLY A 175 30.02 28.05 -35.19
N SER A 176 29.24 28.55 -34.24
CA SER A 176 27.82 28.84 -34.42
C SER A 176 27.57 30.32 -34.20
N SER A 177 27.25 31.08 -35.25
CA SER A 177 26.84 32.49 -35.16
C SER A 177 25.41 32.63 -34.60
N GLY A 178 25.16 31.98 -33.47
CA GLY A 178 23.88 31.97 -32.78
C GLY A 178 23.84 33.10 -31.76
N LYS A 179 22.81 33.95 -31.84
CA LYS A 179 22.48 34.89 -30.76
C LYS A 179 21.86 34.08 -29.61
N VAL A 180 22.56 34.01 -28.49
CA VAL A 180 22.11 33.29 -27.28
C VAL A 180 21.66 34.29 -26.23
N ARG A 181 20.75 33.90 -25.35
CA ARG A 181 20.32 34.78 -24.25
C ARG A 181 21.40 34.82 -23.18
N GLY A 182 21.86 36.00 -22.81
CA GLY A 182 22.98 36.16 -21.89
C GLY A 182 23.13 37.56 -21.32
N ARG A 183 23.96 37.66 -20.28
CA ARG A 183 24.39 38.94 -19.69
C ARG A 183 25.81 39.23 -20.14
N ALA A 184 26.04 40.40 -20.71
CA ALA A 184 27.37 40.86 -21.08
C ALA A 184 27.97 41.71 -19.96
N TYR A 185 29.20 41.40 -19.58
CA TYR A 185 30.01 42.12 -18.61
C TYR A 185 31.32 42.56 -19.28
N PRO A 186 32.03 43.56 -18.73
CA PRO A 186 33.34 43.95 -19.24
C PRO A 186 34.37 42.81 -19.25
N TRP A 187 34.24 41.85 -18.33
CA TRP A 187 35.14 40.70 -18.19
C TRP A 187 34.67 39.42 -18.90
N GLY A 188 33.51 39.42 -19.54
CA GLY A 188 32.99 38.23 -20.22
C GLY A 188 31.49 38.24 -20.42
N SER A 189 30.95 37.15 -20.95
CA SER A 189 29.50 36.98 -21.12
C SER A 189 29.02 35.72 -20.42
N VAL A 190 27.87 35.83 -19.76
CA VAL A 190 27.21 34.72 -19.07
C VAL A 190 26.04 34.28 -19.92
N GLU A 191 26.21 33.16 -20.60
CA GLU A 191 25.16 32.48 -21.36
C GLU A 191 24.16 31.80 -20.41
N VAL A 192 22.86 32.11 -20.52
CA VAL A 192 21.82 31.59 -19.62
C VAL A 192 21.46 30.14 -19.90
N GLU A 193 21.58 29.71 -21.16
CA GLU A 193 21.24 28.35 -21.60
C GLU A 193 22.40 27.35 -21.46
N ASN A 194 23.56 27.79 -20.96
CA ASN A 194 24.72 26.96 -20.76
C ASN A 194 24.74 26.38 -19.33
N LEU A 195 24.80 25.05 -19.22
CA LEU A 195 24.83 24.31 -17.95
C LEU A 195 26.11 24.50 -17.14
N GLU A 196 27.21 24.92 -17.77
CA GLU A 196 28.47 25.21 -17.08
C GLU A 196 28.42 26.54 -16.33
N HIS A 197 27.65 27.51 -16.85
CA HIS A 197 27.47 28.81 -16.23
C HIS A 197 26.32 28.84 -15.23
N ASN A 198 25.29 28.03 -15.44
CA ASN A 198 24.00 28.25 -14.81
C ASN A 198 23.10 27.00 -14.80
N ASP A 199 22.30 26.81 -13.74
CA ASP A 199 21.37 25.70 -13.64
C ASP A 199 19.98 26.02 -14.25
N PHE A 200 19.81 27.12 -14.98
CA PHE A 200 18.52 27.50 -15.58
C PHE A 200 17.98 26.45 -16.56
N LEU A 201 18.85 25.80 -17.34
CA LEU A 201 18.41 24.73 -18.24
C LEU A 201 17.83 23.55 -17.46
N ALA A 202 18.41 23.22 -16.30
CA ALA A 202 17.90 22.19 -15.41
C ALA A 202 16.54 22.57 -14.82
N LEU A 203 16.39 23.82 -14.35
CA LEU A 203 15.11 24.34 -13.84
C LEU A 203 14.01 24.35 -14.92
N ARG A 204 14.35 24.76 -16.14
CA ARG A 204 13.42 24.77 -17.29
C ARG A 204 12.93 23.36 -17.61
N ASN A 205 13.85 22.39 -17.67
CA ASN A 205 13.52 21.01 -17.97
C ASN A 205 12.67 20.37 -16.87
N LEU A 206 13.01 20.64 -15.60
CA LEU A 206 12.23 20.23 -14.43
C LEU A 206 10.77 20.68 -14.55
N MET A 207 10.56 21.98 -14.77
CA MET A 207 9.23 22.60 -14.74
C MET A 207 8.38 22.29 -15.97
N LEU A 208 8.97 22.29 -17.17
CA LEU A 208 8.20 22.24 -18.42
C LEU A 208 8.20 20.88 -19.10
N ARG A 209 9.14 19.99 -18.76
CA ARG A 209 9.34 18.73 -19.49
C ARG A 209 9.06 17.50 -18.65
N THR A 210 9.70 17.38 -17.48
CA THR A 210 9.69 16.11 -16.73
C THR A 210 8.70 16.10 -15.56
N HIS A 211 8.63 17.14 -14.73
CA HIS A 211 7.88 17.09 -13.47
C HIS A 211 6.62 17.96 -13.43
N MET A 212 6.17 18.49 -14.57
CA MET A 212 4.96 19.30 -14.64
C MET A 212 3.73 18.53 -14.11
N GLN A 213 3.57 17.27 -14.52
CA GLN A 213 2.43 16.46 -14.13
C GLN A 213 2.47 16.13 -12.63
N ASP A 214 3.65 15.83 -12.11
CA ASP A 214 3.84 15.53 -10.69
C ASP A 214 3.56 16.72 -9.77
N LEU A 215 4.01 17.93 -10.15
CA LEU A 215 3.67 19.16 -9.43
C LEU A 215 2.16 19.37 -9.36
N ARG A 216 1.44 19.08 -10.45
CA ARG A 216 -0.02 19.15 -10.48
C ARG A 216 -0.67 18.10 -9.58
N GLU A 217 -0.14 16.87 -9.58
CA GLU A 217 -0.65 15.78 -8.74
C GLU A 217 -0.43 16.06 -7.26
N THR A 218 0.77 16.50 -6.87
CA THR A 218 1.08 16.88 -5.48
C THR A 218 0.24 18.08 -5.02
N THR A 219 0.01 19.05 -5.92
CA THR A 219 -0.90 20.18 -5.63
C THR A 219 -2.32 19.69 -5.38
N ASN A 220 -2.79 18.69 -6.13
CA ASN A 220 -4.13 18.17 -5.98
C ASN A 220 -4.28 17.31 -4.72
N SER A 221 -3.43 16.29 -4.58
CA SER A 221 -3.55 15.25 -3.54
C SER A 221 -3.13 15.72 -2.16
N LEU A 222 -2.22 16.69 -2.07
CA LEU A 222 -1.67 17.16 -0.81
C LEU A 222 -2.22 18.54 -0.48
N HIS A 223 -1.89 19.56 -1.26
CA HIS A 223 -2.21 20.95 -0.89
C HIS A 223 -3.70 21.26 -0.98
N TYR A 224 -4.34 20.92 -2.11
CA TYR A 224 -5.75 21.19 -2.33
C TYR A 224 -6.64 20.32 -1.44
N GLU A 225 -6.37 19.02 -1.31
CA GLU A 225 -7.13 18.15 -0.41
C GLU A 225 -6.98 18.54 1.06
N ASN A 226 -5.79 18.98 1.51
CA ASN A 226 -5.64 19.53 2.87
C ASN A 226 -6.49 20.79 3.06
N TYR A 227 -6.47 21.72 2.09
CA TYR A 227 -7.31 22.92 2.13
C TYR A 227 -8.80 22.57 2.14
N ARG A 228 -9.22 21.65 1.28
CA ARG A 228 -10.60 21.16 1.18
C ARG A 228 -11.04 20.48 2.47
N TYR A 229 -10.20 19.64 3.07
CA TYR A 229 -10.46 19.02 4.37
C TYR A 229 -10.65 20.09 5.45
N LEU A 230 -9.76 21.09 5.53
CA LEU A 230 -9.86 22.17 6.51
C LEU A 230 -11.13 23.02 6.32
N LYS A 231 -11.49 23.36 5.08
CA LYS A 231 -12.70 24.12 4.79
C LYS A 231 -13.97 23.32 5.05
N LEU A 232 -14.03 22.06 4.64
CA LEU A 232 -15.21 21.21 4.87
C LEU A 232 -15.38 20.82 6.33
N SER A 233 -14.29 20.56 7.06
CA SER A 233 -14.35 20.33 8.51
C SER A 233 -14.72 21.60 9.27
N GLY A 234 -14.20 22.76 8.87
CA GLY A 234 -14.61 24.06 9.39
C GLY A 234 -16.09 24.31 9.16
N ILE A 235 -16.60 24.07 7.95
CA ILE A 235 -18.03 24.14 7.65
C ILE A 235 -18.80 23.14 8.51
N ALA A 236 -18.36 21.89 8.68
CA ALA A 236 -19.04 20.92 9.54
C ALA A 236 -19.14 21.37 11.02
N GLN A 237 -18.12 22.08 11.53
CA GLN A 237 -18.14 22.64 12.88
C GLN A 237 -18.99 23.92 13.00
N GLU A 238 -18.97 24.76 11.96
CA GLU A 238 -19.65 26.06 11.94
C GLU A 238 -21.13 25.93 11.58
N SER A 239 -21.45 25.02 10.66
CA SER A 239 -22.80 24.51 10.41
C SER A 239 -23.22 23.54 11.50
N LYS A 240 -23.20 24.01 12.76
CA LYS A 240 -23.84 23.37 13.92
C LYS A 240 -25.22 22.87 13.50
N PHE A 241 -25.28 21.66 12.97
CA PHE A 241 -26.51 20.94 12.67
C PHE A 241 -26.99 20.48 14.04
N ARG A 242 -27.50 21.43 14.81
CA ARG A 242 -28.19 21.20 16.06
C ARG A 242 -29.46 20.47 15.66
N THR A 243 -29.41 19.15 15.68
CA THR A 243 -30.62 18.39 15.97
C THR A 243 -31.18 18.89 17.30
N THR A 244 -32.49 18.78 17.48
CA THR A 244 -33.26 19.33 18.61
C THR A 244 -32.73 18.94 19.99
N ASP A 245 -31.83 17.95 20.04
CA ASP A 245 -31.32 17.32 21.26
C ASP A 245 -29.87 17.73 21.60
N GLY A 246 -29.25 18.62 20.82
CA GLY A 246 -27.97 19.26 21.18
C GLY A 246 -26.75 18.33 21.21
N LYS A 247 -26.81 17.15 20.58
CA LYS A 247 -25.68 16.21 20.44
C LYS A 247 -25.30 16.01 18.97
N ASP A 248 -24.00 15.96 18.75
CA ASP A 248 -23.35 15.84 17.44
C ASP A 248 -23.64 14.44 16.83
N PRO A 249 -24.25 14.35 15.63
CA PRO A 249 -24.64 13.06 15.03
C PRO A 249 -23.45 12.13 14.73
N MET A 250 -22.25 12.68 14.51
CA MET A 250 -21.06 11.87 14.26
C MET A 250 -20.49 11.26 15.56
N ALA A 251 -20.54 12.01 16.65
CA ALA A 251 -20.18 11.52 17.98
C ALA A 251 -21.19 10.45 18.45
N GLN A 252 -22.47 10.60 18.10
CA GLN A 252 -23.50 9.62 18.44
C GLN A 252 -23.26 8.29 17.71
N MET A 253 -22.90 8.33 16.42
CA MET A 253 -22.56 7.14 15.64
C MET A 253 -21.26 6.46 16.12
N GLU A 254 -20.25 7.23 16.52
CA GLU A 254 -19.04 6.67 17.14
C GLU A 254 -19.33 6.02 18.49
N THR A 255 -20.16 6.64 19.34
CA THR A 255 -20.56 6.04 20.61
C THR A 255 -21.41 4.79 20.42
N GLU A 256 -22.35 4.80 19.47
CA GLU A 256 -23.17 3.62 19.13
C GLU A 256 -22.32 2.49 18.55
N LYS A 257 -21.34 2.81 17.69
CA LYS A 257 -20.39 1.82 17.17
C LYS A 257 -19.55 1.22 18.29
N ARG A 258 -19.06 2.05 19.23
CA ARG A 258 -18.27 1.60 20.38
C ARG A 258 -19.09 0.70 21.30
N ASP A 259 -20.35 1.08 21.56
CA ASP A 259 -21.28 0.30 22.38
C ASP A 259 -21.69 -1.00 21.70
N HIS A 260 -21.84 -1.00 20.37
CA HIS A 260 -22.09 -2.21 19.59
C HIS A 260 -20.87 -3.13 19.59
N GLU A 261 -19.66 -2.62 19.41
CA GLU A 261 -18.41 -3.40 19.51
C GLU A 261 -18.25 -4.04 20.88
N LEU A 262 -18.54 -3.29 21.97
CA LEU A 262 -18.53 -3.83 23.33
C LEU A 262 -19.57 -4.93 23.55
N LYS A 263 -20.78 -4.76 23.00
CA LYS A 263 -21.83 -5.80 23.05
C LYS A 263 -21.45 -7.03 22.24
N MET A 264 -20.89 -6.86 21.04
CA MET A 264 -20.43 -7.96 20.20
C MET A 264 -19.29 -8.73 20.87
N ARG A 265 -18.33 -8.04 21.48
CA ARG A 265 -17.23 -8.68 22.24
C ARG A 265 -17.75 -9.46 23.45
N LYS A 266 -18.75 -8.92 24.16
CA LYS A 266 -19.38 -9.62 25.29
C LYS A 266 -20.14 -10.87 24.83
N MET A 267 -20.89 -10.75 23.74
CA MET A 267 -21.64 -11.86 23.15
C MET A 267 -20.71 -12.96 22.60
N GLU A 268 -19.57 -12.57 22.02
CA GLU A 268 -18.53 -13.50 21.56
C GLU A 268 -17.90 -14.28 22.73
N SER A 269 -17.55 -13.60 23.82
CA SER A 269 -17.02 -14.25 25.03
C SER A 269 -18.03 -15.21 25.67
N GLU A 270 -19.31 -14.85 25.72
CA GLU A 270 -20.38 -15.73 26.21
C GLU A 270 -20.57 -16.94 25.27
N MET A 271 -20.52 -16.74 23.96
CA MET A 271 -20.67 -17.81 22.97
C MET A 271 -19.47 -18.77 22.97
N GLU A 272 -18.26 -18.25 23.16
CA GLU A 272 -17.04 -19.05 23.30
C GLU A 272 -17.06 -19.91 24.58
N GLY A 273 -17.52 -19.35 25.71
CA GLY A 273 -17.69 -20.12 26.94
C GLY A 273 -18.70 -21.26 26.81
N VAL A 274 -19.85 -21.01 26.15
CA VAL A 274 -20.84 -22.06 25.86
C VAL A 274 -20.30 -23.10 24.89
N PHE A 275 -19.52 -22.69 23.90
CA PHE A 275 -18.88 -23.60 22.95
C PHE A 275 -17.85 -24.49 23.65
N GLU A 276 -17.00 -23.92 24.51
CA GLU A 276 -16.00 -24.67 25.26
C GLU A 276 -16.63 -25.71 26.18
N MET A 277 -17.73 -25.36 26.87
CA MET A 277 -18.48 -26.28 27.70
C MET A 277 -19.10 -27.42 26.88
N LYS A 278 -19.69 -27.12 25.72
CA LYS A 278 -20.24 -28.14 24.80
C LYS A 278 -19.16 -29.04 24.21
N VAL A 279 -17.98 -28.51 23.90
CA VAL A 279 -16.84 -29.28 23.39
C VAL A 279 -16.32 -30.23 24.47
N LYS A 280 -16.19 -29.77 25.72
CA LYS A 280 -15.81 -30.61 26.86
C LYS A 280 -16.83 -31.74 27.08
N GLU A 281 -18.12 -31.43 27.07
CA GLU A 281 -19.19 -32.44 27.21
C GLU A 281 -19.17 -33.47 26.08
N LYS A 282 -19.02 -33.03 24.82
CA LYS A 282 -18.91 -33.92 23.65
C LYS A 282 -17.67 -34.81 23.71
N LYS A 283 -16.50 -34.26 24.08
CA LYS A 283 -15.27 -35.03 24.25
C LYS A 283 -15.41 -36.08 25.35
N GLN A 284 -16.07 -35.74 26.46
CA GLN A 284 -16.33 -36.68 27.54
C GLN A 284 -17.25 -37.82 27.06
N LYS A 285 -18.36 -37.51 26.38
CA LYS A 285 -19.26 -38.53 25.81
C LYS A 285 -18.57 -39.43 24.79
N LEU A 286 -17.66 -38.88 23.98
CA LEU A 286 -16.85 -39.67 23.04
C LEU A 286 -15.93 -40.64 23.77
N LYS A 287 -15.26 -40.18 24.83
CA LYS A 287 -14.39 -41.02 25.66
C LYS A 287 -15.16 -42.14 26.35
N ASP A 288 -16.33 -41.84 26.91
CA ASP A 288 -17.18 -42.84 27.55
C ASP A 288 -17.69 -43.87 26.52
N SER A 289 -18.06 -43.40 25.32
CA SER A 289 -18.47 -44.27 24.22
C SER A 289 -17.33 -45.15 23.69
N GLU A 290 -16.09 -44.65 23.68
CA GLU A 290 -14.91 -45.41 23.27
C GLU A 290 -14.61 -46.54 24.26
N VAL A 291 -14.68 -46.25 25.57
CA VAL A 291 -14.51 -47.26 26.63
C VAL A 291 -15.58 -48.36 26.55
N ASP A 292 -16.83 -48.01 26.29
CA ASP A 292 -17.90 -49.00 26.12
C ASP A 292 -17.72 -49.85 24.86
N LEU A 293 -17.23 -49.26 23.76
CA LEU A 293 -16.92 -50.01 22.54
C LEU A 293 -15.76 -50.99 22.79
N GLN A 294 -14.72 -50.54 23.50
CA GLN A 294 -13.57 -51.35 23.89
C GLN A 294 -14.01 -52.56 24.73
N ARG A 295 -14.88 -52.35 25.72
CA ARG A 295 -15.43 -53.43 26.56
C ARG A 295 -16.23 -54.45 25.76
N ARG A 296 -17.03 -54.01 24.78
CA ARG A 296 -17.78 -54.92 23.90
C ARG A 296 -16.85 -55.70 22.98
N ALA A 297 -15.81 -55.07 22.46
CA ALA A 297 -14.79 -55.75 21.66
C ALA A 297 -14.04 -56.82 22.46
N ASP A 298 -13.66 -56.52 23.70
CA ASP A 298 -13.00 -57.48 24.60
C ASP A 298 -13.91 -58.67 24.95
N GLN A 299 -15.20 -58.41 25.19
CA GLN A 299 -16.18 -59.47 25.43
C GLN A 299 -16.37 -60.37 24.20
N MET A 300 -16.49 -59.78 23.01
CA MET A 300 -16.63 -60.52 21.76
C MET A 300 -15.36 -61.33 21.44
N ARG A 301 -14.18 -60.77 21.71
CA ARG A 301 -12.90 -61.47 21.55
C ARG A 301 -12.80 -62.69 22.47
N LYS A 302 -13.21 -62.57 23.74
CA LYS A 302 -13.26 -63.71 24.68
C LYS A 302 -14.26 -64.78 24.24
N GLN A 303 -15.41 -64.39 23.69
CA GLN A 303 -16.38 -65.34 23.15
C GLN A 303 -15.83 -66.10 21.94
N LEU A 304 -15.14 -65.40 21.03
CA LEU A 304 -14.47 -66.02 19.88
C LEU A 304 -13.36 -66.99 20.33
N GLU A 305 -12.54 -66.60 21.31
CA GLU A 305 -11.48 -67.45 21.86
C GLU A 305 -12.05 -68.72 22.51
N GLN A 306 -13.17 -68.61 23.23
CA GLN A 306 -13.89 -69.78 23.75
C GLN A 306 -14.40 -70.70 22.64
N GLN A 307 -15.01 -70.12 21.59
CA GLN A 307 -15.46 -70.89 20.43
C GLN A 307 -14.30 -71.58 19.69
N GLU A 308 -13.16 -70.92 19.54
CA GLU A 308 -11.96 -71.52 18.93
C GLU A 308 -11.45 -72.70 19.76
N THR A 309 -11.39 -72.57 21.09
CA THR A 309 -10.97 -73.67 21.97
C THR A 309 -11.94 -74.85 21.93
N GLU A 310 -13.26 -74.59 21.94
CA GLU A 310 -14.28 -75.64 21.84
C GLU A 310 -14.22 -76.34 20.48
N LEU A 311 -14.05 -75.60 19.38
CA LEU A 311 -13.89 -76.16 18.05
C LEU A 311 -12.58 -76.95 17.92
N ALA A 312 -11.49 -76.50 18.54
CA ALA A 312 -10.22 -77.22 18.56
C ALA A 312 -10.32 -78.54 19.35
N GLU A 313 -11.01 -78.54 20.49
CA GLU A 313 -11.28 -79.76 21.25
C GLU A 313 -12.17 -80.74 20.48
N ARG A 314 -13.25 -80.26 19.85
CA ARG A 314 -14.11 -81.07 18.98
C ARG A 314 -13.33 -81.64 17.79
N ARG A 315 -12.45 -80.84 17.16
CA ARG A 315 -11.55 -81.33 16.10
C ARG A 315 -10.60 -82.41 16.62
N ARG A 316 -10.00 -82.23 17.80
CA ARG A 316 -9.10 -83.22 18.40
C ARG A 316 -9.83 -84.52 18.73
N GLN A 317 -11.06 -84.43 19.25
CA GLN A 317 -11.92 -85.59 19.51
C GLN A 317 -12.27 -86.31 18.20
N PHE A 318 -12.69 -85.57 17.17
CA PHE A 318 -13.01 -86.10 15.86
C PHE A 318 -11.78 -86.75 15.18
N GLU A 319 -10.60 -86.13 15.27
CA GLU A 319 -9.36 -86.72 14.74
C GLU A 319 -8.93 -87.98 15.51
N ALA A 320 -9.13 -88.03 16.83
CA ALA A 320 -8.88 -89.23 17.62
C ALA A 320 -9.85 -90.36 17.27
N GLU A 321 -11.14 -90.03 17.09
CA GLU A 321 -12.17 -90.98 16.64
C GLU A 321 -11.92 -91.46 15.21
N LYS A 322 -11.54 -90.56 14.30
CA LYS A 322 -11.13 -90.88 12.94
C LYS A 322 -9.90 -91.79 12.93
N ARG A 323 -8.87 -91.50 13.72
CA ARG A 323 -7.68 -92.37 13.86
C ARG A 323 -8.04 -93.74 14.42
N ALA A 324 -8.93 -93.81 15.41
CA ALA A 324 -9.42 -95.07 15.94
C ALA A 324 -10.19 -95.87 14.86
N TRP A 325 -11.06 -95.21 14.11
CA TRP A 325 -11.81 -95.82 12.99
C TRP A 325 -10.91 -96.27 11.84
N GLU A 326 -9.95 -95.44 11.41
CA GLU A 326 -8.95 -95.79 10.39
C GLU A 326 -8.08 -96.97 10.84
N SER A 327 -7.71 -97.04 12.12
CA SER A 327 -6.97 -98.19 12.67
C SER A 327 -7.80 -99.48 12.73
N ALA A 328 -9.12 -99.36 12.95
CA ALA A 328 -10.06 -100.48 12.93
C ALA A 328 -10.33 -100.96 11.48
N GLN A 329 -10.40 -100.05 10.52
CA GLN A 329 -10.60 -100.38 9.10
C GLN A 329 -9.31 -100.89 8.44
N ALA A 330 -8.13 -100.43 8.87
CA ALA A 330 -6.84 -100.94 8.39
C ALA A 330 -6.51 -102.37 8.91
N GLN A 331 -7.16 -102.83 9.99
CA GLN A 331 -7.04 -104.21 10.48
C GLN A 331 -8.12 -105.16 9.94
N GLY A 332 -9.19 -104.66 9.30
CA GLY A 332 -10.27 -105.45 8.73
C GLY A 332 -10.44 -105.18 7.24
N GLY A 333 -9.89 -106.05 6.40
CA GLY A 333 -9.80 -105.82 4.95
C GLY A 333 -11.11 -105.76 4.17
N GLY A 334 -10.96 -105.32 2.92
CA GLY A 334 -11.74 -105.66 1.73
C GLY A 334 -13.26 -105.68 1.80
N GLY A 335 -13.91 -104.76 1.08
CA GLY A 335 -15.34 -104.87 0.78
C GLY A 335 -15.89 -103.66 0.04
N ASP A 336 -16.02 -103.82 -1.28
CA ASP A 336 -16.91 -103.05 -2.16
C ASP A 336 -18.38 -103.20 -1.72
N TYR A 337 -19.14 -102.10 -1.72
CA TYR A 337 -20.57 -102.01 -2.09
C TYR A 337 -21.04 -100.56 -1.92
N GLY A 338 -21.52 -99.95 -3.01
CA GLY A 338 -22.31 -98.72 -2.96
C GLY A 338 -23.77 -98.99 -2.60
N ASP A 339 -24.43 -98.03 -1.97
CA ASP A 339 -25.72 -97.48 -2.42
C ASP A 339 -26.13 -96.22 -1.63
N MET A 340 -26.76 -95.30 -2.39
CA MET A 340 -27.61 -94.15 -2.09
C MET A 340 -27.65 -93.44 -0.72
N GLY A 341 -27.56 -92.10 -0.79
CA GLY A 341 -28.51 -91.24 -0.06
C GLY A 341 -27.95 -89.96 0.57
N GLY A 342 -28.02 -88.85 -0.17
CA GLY A 342 -28.51 -87.57 0.35
C GLY A 342 -27.63 -86.74 1.29
N GLY A 343 -27.30 -85.52 0.85
CA GLY A 343 -27.24 -84.37 1.75
C GLY A 343 -25.95 -83.55 1.70
N GLY A 344 -26.03 -82.39 1.05
CA GLY A 344 -25.41 -81.17 1.56
C GLY A 344 -23.92 -80.97 1.31
N GLY A 345 -23.46 -81.15 0.07
CA GLY A 345 -22.15 -80.67 -0.37
C GLY A 345 -22.18 -79.17 -0.66
N VAL A 346 -21.69 -78.40 0.30
CA VAL A 346 -21.48 -76.95 0.23
C VAL A 346 -20.42 -76.65 -0.84
N SER A 347 -20.83 -76.04 -1.95
CA SER A 347 -19.93 -75.42 -2.92
C SER A 347 -20.06 -73.91 -2.82
N ALA A 348 -18.90 -73.27 -2.81
CA ALA A 348 -18.67 -71.86 -2.59
C ALA A 348 -19.50 -70.96 -3.50
N THR A 349 -20.14 -69.96 -2.90
CA THR A 349 -20.49 -68.71 -3.57
C THR A 349 -19.74 -67.59 -2.87
N MET A 350 -18.64 -67.20 -3.51
CA MET A 350 -18.09 -65.85 -3.40
C MET A 350 -19.06 -64.90 -4.10
N ASP A 351 -19.00 -63.63 -3.73
CA ASP A 351 -19.72 -62.47 -4.30
C ASP A 351 -21.11 -62.14 -3.74
N ALA A 352 -21.09 -61.40 -2.63
CA ALA A 352 -21.99 -60.26 -2.43
C ALA A 352 -21.38 -59.26 -1.44
N ILE A 353 -20.33 -58.55 -1.85
CA ILE A 353 -19.95 -57.28 -1.21
C ILE A 353 -21.02 -56.26 -1.59
N HIS A 354 -22.00 -56.06 -0.71
CA HIS A 354 -22.88 -54.89 -0.77
C HIS A 354 -22.70 -54.04 0.48
N GLY A 355 -21.85 -53.03 0.33
CA GLY A 355 -21.82 -51.87 1.21
C GLY A 355 -23.22 -51.24 1.28
N LYS A 356 -23.64 -50.94 2.50
CA LYS A 356 -24.68 -49.97 2.80
C LYS A 356 -24.11 -48.95 3.77
N GLU A 357 -23.39 -47.99 3.19
CA GLU A 357 -23.37 -46.63 3.71
C GLU A 357 -24.82 -46.15 3.83
N LYS A 358 -25.27 -45.84 5.05
CA LYS A 358 -26.42 -44.98 5.25
C LYS A 358 -25.91 -43.58 5.54
N SER A 359 -25.89 -42.77 4.49
CA SER A 359 -25.84 -41.33 4.59
C SER A 359 -27.11 -40.83 5.28
N LYS A 360 -26.94 -40.05 6.35
CA LYS A 360 -27.94 -39.07 6.80
C LYS A 360 -27.29 -37.70 6.65
N SER A 361 -27.77 -36.96 5.67
CA SER A 361 -27.36 -35.59 5.41
C SER A 361 -27.85 -34.67 6.52
N GLU A 362 -26.97 -33.90 7.13
CA GLU A 362 -27.34 -32.63 7.75
C GLU A 362 -26.48 -31.51 7.16
N LYS A 363 -27.20 -30.57 6.53
CA LYS A 363 -26.71 -29.41 5.81
C LYS A 363 -25.95 -28.48 6.76
N LYS A 364 -24.64 -28.27 6.54
CA LYS A 364 -23.94 -27.07 6.99
C LYS A 364 -23.99 -26.02 5.87
N LYS A 365 -24.78 -24.98 6.07
CA LYS A 365 -24.63 -23.70 5.38
C LYS A 365 -23.34 -23.06 5.89
N GLY A 366 -22.34 -22.92 5.01
CA GLY A 366 -21.22 -22.02 5.24
C GLY A 366 -21.70 -20.59 5.01
N LEU A 367 -21.70 -19.80 6.08
CA LEU A 367 -21.70 -18.35 6.03
C LEU A 367 -20.23 -17.93 6.09
N PHE A 368 -19.64 -17.58 4.95
CA PHE A 368 -18.46 -16.71 4.87
C PHE A 368 -18.48 -16.05 3.49
N LYS A 369 -18.97 -14.81 3.47
CA LYS A 369 -18.54 -13.74 2.59
C LYS A 369 -18.44 -12.49 3.44
#